data_AF-A0A4Q5A1I3-F1
#
_entry.id   AF-A0A4Q5A1I3-F1
#
_cell.length_a   1.000
_cell.length_b   1.000
_cell.length_c   1.000
_cell.angle_alpha   90.00
_cell.angle_beta   90.00
_cell.angle_gamma   90.00
#
_symmetry.space_group_name_H-M   'P 1'
#
loop_
_entity.id
_entity.type
_entity.pdbx_description
1 polymer ?
#
loop_
_entity_poly.entity_id
_entity_poly.type
_entity_poly.pdbx_seq_one_letter_code
_entity_poly.pdbx_strand_id
1 'polypeptide(L)'
;MPPLPVAALFLAIFQARHFNETHNIARLLTYTDPLSDNGGESRARAVMIAGGYMLPHLQYPFPNPDNPEFPLRVDFIWFLPGDVTVVGEYDGMAKYGNTWTEVNTHVTKQCKRDGYLRKRGVTTIVHFSFDDVIHRELLYRKLDDAGIPRMH
;
A
#
# COMPACT_ATOMS: atom_id res chain seq x y z
N MET A 1 -52.06 -17.99 -18.76
CA MET A 1 -50.73 -17.55 -18.30
C MET A 1 -50.02 -16.90 -19.47
N PRO A 2 -49.76 -15.58 -19.48
CA PRO A 2 -48.98 -14.98 -20.55
C PRO A 2 -47.48 -15.22 -20.30
N PRO A 3 -46.64 -15.34 -21.36
CA PRO A 3 -45.20 -15.43 -21.22
C PRO A 3 -44.64 -14.07 -20.79
N LEU A 4 -43.67 -14.07 -19.87
CA LEU A 4 -42.95 -12.86 -19.48
C LEU A 4 -42.17 -12.30 -20.69
N PRO A 5 -42.17 -10.97 -20.93
CA PRO A 5 -41.44 -10.38 -22.05
C PRO A 5 -39.94 -10.38 -21.76
N VAL A 6 -39.14 -10.85 -22.73
CA VAL A 6 -37.67 -10.86 -22.72
C VAL A 6 -37.04 -9.47 -22.44
N ALA A 7 -37.83 -8.39 -22.58
CA ALA A 7 -37.43 -7.02 -22.25
C ALA A 7 -37.17 -6.78 -20.75
N ALA A 8 -37.81 -7.53 -19.84
CA ALA A 8 -37.63 -7.34 -18.40
C ALA A 8 -36.26 -7.85 -17.89
N LEU A 9 -35.64 -8.80 -18.60
CA LEU A 9 -34.34 -9.38 -18.21
C LEU A 9 -33.17 -8.44 -18.54
N PHE A 10 -33.27 -7.65 -19.61
CA PHE A 10 -32.22 -6.71 -20.01
C PHE A 10 -32.14 -5.47 -19.11
N LEU A 11 -33.27 -4.99 -18.58
CA LEU A 11 -33.29 -3.83 -17.70
C LEU A 11 -32.76 -4.17 -16.28
N ALA A 12 -33.01 -5.38 -15.79
CA ALA A 12 -32.52 -5.84 -14.49
C ALA A 12 -31.00 -6.08 -14.49
N ILE A 13 -30.43 -6.59 -15.59
CA ILE A 13 -28.97 -6.79 -15.72
C ILE A 13 -28.24 -5.44 -15.86
N PHE A 14 -28.82 -4.45 -16.54
CA PHE A 14 -28.24 -3.11 -16.69
C PHE A 14 -28.24 -2.33 -15.36
N GLN A 15 -29.31 -2.41 -14.57
CA GLN A 15 -29.37 -1.77 -13.25
C GLN A 15 -28.49 -2.47 -12.20
N ALA A 16 -28.41 -3.80 -12.20
CA ALA A 16 -27.56 -4.55 -11.26
C ALA A 16 -26.05 -4.35 -11.52
N ARG A 17 -25.64 -4.17 -12.79
CA ARG A 17 -24.25 -3.83 -13.15
C ARG A 17 -23.88 -2.41 -12.70
N HIS A 18 -24.76 -1.43 -12.87
CA HIS A 18 -24.48 -0.05 -12.43
C HIS A 18 -24.47 0.14 -10.91
N PHE A 19 -25.27 -0.63 -10.14
CA PHE A 19 -25.30 -0.53 -8.67
C PHE A 19 -24.06 -1.15 -7.98
N ASN A 20 -23.49 -2.20 -8.59
CA ASN A 20 -22.23 -2.79 -8.13
C ASN A 20 -21.00 -1.95 -8.51
N GLU A 21 -21.03 -1.27 -9.66
CA GLU A 21 -19.93 -0.37 -10.02
C GLU A 21 -19.93 0.91 -9.18
N THR A 22 -21.08 1.48 -8.81
CA THR A 22 -21.11 2.64 -7.90
C THR A 22 -20.65 2.29 -6.50
N HIS A 23 -20.94 1.09 -5.97
CA HIS A 23 -20.37 0.63 -4.68
C HIS A 23 -18.88 0.28 -4.75
N ASN A 24 -18.36 -0.10 -5.92
CA ASN A 24 -16.93 -0.30 -6.14
C ASN A 24 -16.19 1.03 -6.32
N ILE A 25 -16.76 1.99 -7.05
CA ILE A 25 -16.22 3.34 -7.23
C ILE A 25 -16.33 4.15 -5.93
N ALA A 26 -17.42 4.02 -5.17
CA ALA A 26 -17.57 4.63 -3.84
C ALA A 26 -16.58 4.02 -2.83
N ARG A 27 -16.32 2.69 -2.84
CA ARG A 27 -15.22 2.11 -2.07
C ARG A 27 -13.85 2.57 -2.54
N LEU A 28 -13.63 2.65 -3.85
CA LEU A 28 -12.41 3.21 -4.43
C LEU A 28 -12.17 4.63 -3.90
N LEU A 29 -13.24 5.43 -3.80
CA LEU A 29 -13.24 6.79 -3.24
C LEU A 29 -13.15 6.84 -1.70
N THR A 30 -13.53 5.77 -0.99
CA THR A 30 -13.41 5.67 0.48
C THR A 30 -11.98 5.29 0.90
N TYR A 31 -11.20 4.68 0.00
CA TYR A 31 -9.80 4.28 0.24
C TYR A 31 -8.76 5.21 -0.40
N THR A 32 -9.16 6.11 -1.30
CA THR A 32 -8.32 7.24 -1.70
C THR A 32 -8.25 8.23 -0.55
N ASP A 33 -7.30 7.97 0.35
CA ASP A 33 -6.74 9.02 1.18
C ASP A 33 -5.93 9.94 0.22
N PRO A 34 -6.19 11.26 0.16
CA PRO A 34 -5.39 12.18 -0.64
C PRO A 34 -3.92 12.26 -0.19
N LEU A 35 -3.55 11.60 0.92
CA LEU A 35 -2.17 11.39 1.36
C LEU A 35 -1.57 10.08 0.85
N SER A 36 -2.25 9.23 0.07
CA SER A 36 -1.66 8.03 -0.53
C SER A 36 -1.19 8.39 -1.95
N ASP A 37 0.11 8.24 -2.24
CA ASP A 37 0.72 8.78 -3.48
C ASP A 37 0.24 8.02 -4.73
N ASN A 38 -0.29 6.79 -4.56
CA ASN A 38 -0.95 6.04 -5.63
C ASN A 38 -1.95 4.99 -5.09
N GLY A 39 -2.82 4.47 -5.96
CA GLY A 39 -3.84 3.47 -5.60
C GLY A 39 -3.30 2.12 -5.09
N GLY A 40 -2.02 1.81 -5.31
CA GLY A 40 -1.36 0.60 -4.79
C GLY A 40 -1.16 0.66 -3.28
N GLU A 41 -0.69 1.79 -2.76
CA GLU A 41 -0.59 2.04 -1.32
C GLU A 41 -1.96 1.98 -0.63
N SER A 42 -2.97 2.61 -1.23
CA SER A 42 -4.36 2.56 -0.73
C SER A 42 -4.87 1.12 -0.63
N ARG A 43 -4.55 0.28 -1.64
CA ARG A 43 -4.88 -1.15 -1.63
C ARG A 43 -4.10 -1.92 -0.56
N ALA A 44 -2.80 -1.64 -0.40
CA ALA A 44 -1.98 -2.26 0.64
C ALA A 44 -2.55 -1.97 2.03
N ARG A 45 -2.94 -0.72 2.28
CA ARG A 45 -3.61 -0.32 3.52
C ARG A 45 -4.92 -1.06 3.74
N ALA A 46 -5.74 -1.23 2.70
CA ALA A 46 -6.97 -2.01 2.79
C ALA A 46 -6.70 -3.48 3.17
N VAL A 47 -5.62 -4.07 2.64
CA VAL A 47 -5.20 -5.44 3.01
C VAL A 47 -4.76 -5.50 4.48
N MET A 48 -4.00 -4.51 4.97
CA MET A 48 -3.59 -4.41 6.38
C MET A 48 -4.81 -4.32 7.31
N ILE A 49 -5.78 -3.46 6.98
CA ILE A 49 -7.05 -3.33 7.72
C ILE A 49 -7.81 -4.66 7.74
N ALA A 50 -7.96 -5.32 6.60
CA ALA A 50 -8.65 -6.61 6.51
C ALA A 50 -7.95 -7.72 7.30
N GLY A 51 -6.62 -7.61 7.47
CA GLY A 51 -5.82 -8.50 8.32
C GLY A 51 -5.92 -8.17 9.82
N GLY A 52 -6.59 -7.08 10.19
CA GLY A 52 -6.72 -6.65 11.58
C GLY A 52 -5.42 -6.10 12.16
N TYR A 53 -4.47 -5.66 11.32
CA TYR A 53 -3.21 -5.09 11.82
C TYR A 53 -3.42 -3.70 12.41
N MET A 54 -2.54 -3.33 13.33
CA MET A 54 -2.40 -1.94 13.76
C MET A 54 -2.16 -1.04 12.54
N LEU A 55 -2.85 0.10 12.49
CA LEU A 55 -2.75 1.01 11.36
C LEU A 55 -1.44 1.81 11.40
N PRO A 56 -0.73 1.91 10.27
CA PRO A 56 0.43 2.80 10.16
C PRO A 56 0.02 4.27 10.09
N HIS A 57 0.96 5.16 10.39
CA HIS A 57 0.94 6.51 9.84
C HIS A 57 1.37 6.48 8.37
N LEU A 58 0.70 7.25 7.53
CA LEU A 58 0.93 7.27 6.08
C LEU A 58 1.83 8.44 5.67
N GLN A 59 2.62 8.25 4.62
CA GLN A 59 3.46 9.29 3.99
C GLN A 59 4.26 10.13 5.00
N TYR A 60 4.81 9.45 6.01
CA TYR A 60 5.43 10.08 7.17
C TYR A 60 6.75 10.75 6.78
N PRO A 61 6.94 12.04 7.10
CA PRO A 61 8.11 12.78 6.67
C PRO A 61 9.35 12.46 7.52
N PHE A 62 10.47 12.26 6.84
CA PHE A 62 11.81 12.31 7.39
C PHE A 62 12.53 13.55 6.85
N PRO A 63 13.42 14.17 7.64
CA PRO A 63 14.24 15.27 7.14
C PRO A 63 15.00 14.84 5.89
N ASN A 64 15.17 15.76 4.95
CA ASN A 64 16.01 15.54 3.78
C ASN A 64 17.22 16.49 3.86
N PRO A 65 18.41 15.99 4.24
CA PRO A 65 19.58 16.86 4.40
C PRO A 65 20.04 17.48 3.08
N ASP A 66 19.76 16.83 1.95
CA ASP A 66 20.16 17.30 0.63
C ASP A 66 19.17 18.33 0.06
N ASN A 67 17.92 18.32 0.55
CA ASN A 67 16.88 19.26 0.13
C ASN A 67 15.83 19.48 1.23
N PRO A 68 16.11 20.37 2.22
CA PRO A 68 15.26 20.56 3.40
C PRO A 68 13.80 20.95 3.09
N GLU A 69 13.56 21.67 1.98
CA GLU A 69 12.23 22.08 1.53
C GLU A 69 11.38 20.90 1.01
N PHE A 70 12.03 19.78 0.66
CA PHE A 70 11.39 18.59 0.12
C PHE A 70 11.76 17.36 0.98
N PRO A 71 11.07 17.17 2.12
CA PRO A 71 11.32 16.05 3.02
C PRO A 71 11.10 14.71 2.31
N LEU A 72 11.88 13.70 2.72
CA LEU A 72 11.64 12.33 2.30
C LEU A 72 10.36 11.84 2.98
N ARG A 73 9.55 11.03 2.30
CA ARG A 73 8.34 10.43 2.90
C ARG A 73 8.39 8.93 2.78
N VAL A 74 8.02 8.21 3.83
CA VAL A 74 7.86 6.75 3.81
C VAL A 74 6.37 6.42 3.74
N ASP A 75 6.01 5.41 2.95
CA ASP A 75 4.60 5.11 2.66
C ASP A 75 3.82 4.73 3.93
N PHE A 76 4.42 3.89 4.77
CA PHE A 76 3.84 3.38 6.01
C PHE A 76 4.87 3.41 7.14
N ILE A 77 4.47 3.82 8.34
CA ILE A 77 5.31 3.73 9.54
C ILE A 77 4.50 3.32 10.77
N TRP A 78 5.08 2.45 11.60
CA TRP A 78 4.56 2.05 12.90
C TRP A 78 5.58 2.38 13.99
N PHE A 79 5.09 2.98 15.07
CA PHE A 79 5.84 3.15 16.31
C PHE A 79 5.33 2.11 17.31
N LEU A 80 6.18 1.13 17.63
CA LEU A 80 5.87 0.03 18.53
C LEU A 80 6.55 0.26 19.90
N PRO A 81 6.09 -0.41 20.97
CA PRO A 81 6.74 -0.36 22.27
C PRO A 81 8.23 -0.75 22.20
N GLY A 82 9.05 -0.18 23.10
CA GLY A 82 10.48 -0.49 23.17
C GLY A 82 11.33 0.18 22.09
N ASP A 83 10.96 1.39 21.66
CA ASP A 83 11.66 2.19 20.64
C ASP A 83 11.79 1.49 19.28
N VAL A 84 10.88 0.56 18.99
CA VAL A 84 10.84 -0.16 17.72
C VAL A 84 10.06 0.68 16.70
N THR A 85 10.74 1.07 15.63
CA THR A 85 10.14 1.83 14.52
C THR A 85 10.22 1.02 13.24
N VAL A 86 9.07 0.62 12.73
CA VAL A 86 8.96 -0.18 11.50
C VAL A 86 8.48 0.71 10.36
N VAL A 87 9.16 0.65 9.22
CA VAL A 87 8.75 1.31 7.98
C VAL A 87 8.31 0.25 6.98
N GLY A 88 7.20 0.51 6.29
CA GLY A 88 6.76 -0.25 5.11
C GLY A 88 6.87 0.62 3.86
N GLU A 89 7.51 0.11 2.82
CA GLU A 89 7.70 0.79 1.54
C GLU A 89 7.06 -0.05 0.43
N TYR A 90 6.13 0.54 -0.30
CA TYR A 90 5.45 -0.11 -1.41
C TYR A 90 6.27 0.06 -2.70
N ASP A 91 6.81 -1.06 -3.17
CA ASP A 91 7.54 -1.16 -4.42
C ASP A 91 6.59 -1.50 -5.56
N GLY A 92 5.98 -0.47 -6.13
CA GLY A 92 5.19 -0.61 -7.34
C GLY A 92 6.00 -1.26 -8.48
N MET A 93 5.28 -1.89 -9.43
CA MET A 93 5.83 -2.68 -10.53
C MET A 93 6.84 -1.96 -11.45
N ALA A 94 6.96 -0.63 -11.33
CA ALA A 94 7.78 0.21 -12.20
C ALA A 94 9.24 0.39 -11.76
N LYS A 95 9.69 -0.23 -10.65
CA LYS A 95 11.02 0.10 -10.07
C LYS A 95 12.23 -0.63 -10.68
N TYR A 96 12.09 -1.42 -11.73
CA TYR A 96 13.23 -2.12 -12.35
C TYR A 96 13.36 -1.78 -13.83
N GLY A 97 14.48 -1.13 -14.19
CA GLY A 97 14.86 -0.94 -15.59
C GLY A 97 15.29 -2.25 -16.24
N ASN A 98 15.35 -2.25 -17.57
CA ASN A 98 15.67 -3.46 -18.34
C ASN A 98 17.19 -3.71 -18.46
N THR A 99 18.01 -2.77 -18.00
CA THR A 99 19.46 -2.87 -18.05
C THR A 99 20.08 -3.06 -16.66
N TRP A 100 21.23 -3.75 -16.62
CA TRP A 100 22.00 -3.89 -15.38
C TRP A 100 22.32 -2.54 -14.72
N THR A 101 22.63 -1.52 -15.52
CA THR A 101 22.96 -0.18 -15.03
C THR A 101 21.79 0.49 -14.33
N GLU A 102 20.58 0.38 -14.89
CA GLU A 102 19.37 0.91 -14.27
C GLU A 102 19.06 0.17 -12.97
N VAL A 103 19.06 -1.16 -13.00
CA VAL A 103 18.85 -1.99 -11.80
C VAL A 103 19.85 -1.63 -10.70
N ASN A 104 21.15 -1.58 -11.03
CA ASN A 104 22.19 -1.25 -10.06
C ASN A 104 22.02 0.17 -9.49
N THR A 105 21.58 1.12 -10.31
CA THR A 105 21.29 2.49 -9.86
C THR A 105 20.10 2.51 -8.90
N HIS A 106 19.02 1.79 -9.21
CA HIS A 106 17.84 1.69 -8.34
C HIS A 106 18.19 1.04 -6.99
N VAL A 107 18.90 -0.09 -7.02
CA VAL A 107 19.38 -0.77 -5.80
C VAL A 107 20.28 0.13 -4.97
N THR A 108 21.23 0.83 -5.60
CA THR A 108 22.12 1.75 -4.89
C THR A 108 21.35 2.89 -4.21
N LYS A 109 20.35 3.47 -4.90
CA LYS A 109 19.49 4.51 -4.34
C LYS A 109 18.68 3.97 -3.16
N GLN A 110 18.11 2.77 -3.29
CA GLN A 110 17.35 2.11 -2.22
C GLN A 110 18.24 1.85 -1.00
N CYS A 111 19.42 1.25 -1.17
CA CYS A 111 20.35 0.99 -0.07
C CYS A 111 20.77 2.28 0.65
N LYS A 112 21.02 3.38 -0.08
CA LYS A 112 21.33 4.68 0.53
C LYS A 112 20.16 5.21 1.36
N ARG A 113 18.94 5.10 0.83
CA ARG A 113 17.71 5.52 1.51
C ARG A 113 17.48 4.70 2.78
N ASP A 114 17.56 3.38 2.69
CA ASP A 114 17.39 2.49 3.85
C ASP A 114 18.44 2.78 4.93
N GLY A 115 19.70 2.96 4.51
CA GLY A 115 20.78 3.33 5.43
C GLY A 115 20.52 4.68 6.11
N TYR A 116 19.93 5.64 5.42
CA TYR A 116 19.52 6.91 6.00
C TYR A 116 18.40 6.75 7.03
N LEU A 117 17.34 6.02 6.69
CA LEU A 117 16.22 5.75 7.61
C LEU A 117 16.69 5.04 8.89
N ARG A 118 17.60 4.07 8.76
CA ARG A 118 18.20 3.38 9.91
C ARG A 118 18.99 4.31 10.83
N LYS A 119 19.76 5.26 10.26
CA LYS A 119 20.45 6.31 11.05
C LYS A 119 19.48 7.25 11.77
N ARG A 120 18.20 7.27 11.37
CA ARG A 120 17.13 8.04 12.02
C ARG A 120 16.31 7.24 13.02
N GLY A 121 16.75 6.03 13.38
CA GLY A 121 16.10 5.20 14.41
C GLY A 121 15.10 4.19 13.85
N VAL A 122 14.96 4.06 12.53
CA VAL A 122 14.14 2.99 11.94
C VAL A 122 14.83 1.64 12.19
N THR A 123 14.15 0.75 12.90
CA THR A 123 14.69 -0.57 13.28
C THR A 123 14.47 -1.58 12.18
N THR A 124 13.31 -1.55 11.53
CA THR A 124 12.92 -2.52 10.49
C THR A 124 12.36 -1.79 9.28
N ILE A 125 12.76 -2.22 8.07
CA ILE A 125 12.23 -1.70 6.80
C ILE A 125 11.69 -2.90 6.03
N VAL A 126 10.40 -2.86 5.69
CA VAL A 126 9.66 -3.91 5.00
C VAL A 126 9.36 -3.43 3.60
N HIS A 127 10.09 -3.96 2.63
CA HIS A 127 9.80 -3.78 1.21
C HIS A 127 8.75 -4.80 0.75
N PHE A 128 7.68 -4.32 0.13
CA PHE A 128 6.65 -5.19 -0.43
C PHE A 128 6.12 -4.69 -1.77
N SER A 129 5.82 -5.61 -2.67
CA SER A 129 5.45 -5.35 -4.05
C SER A 129 3.94 -5.40 -4.26
N PHE A 130 3.51 -5.13 -5.48
CA PHE A 130 2.14 -5.35 -5.89
C PHE A 130 1.69 -6.82 -5.71
N ASP A 131 2.57 -7.78 -5.99
CA ASP A 131 2.26 -9.20 -5.82
C ASP A 131 1.98 -9.54 -4.35
N ASP A 132 2.73 -8.96 -3.40
CA ASP A 132 2.45 -9.14 -1.97
C ASP A 132 1.07 -8.61 -1.57
N VAL A 133 0.60 -7.55 -2.21
CA VAL A 133 -0.71 -6.94 -1.96
C VAL A 133 -1.84 -7.75 -2.60
N ILE A 134 -1.61 -8.35 -3.78
CA ILE A 134 -2.59 -9.24 -4.43
C ILE A 134 -2.70 -10.57 -3.67
N HIS A 135 -1.55 -11.13 -3.27
CA HIS A 135 -1.42 -12.34 -2.47
C HIS A 135 -1.29 -11.98 -1.00
N ARG A 136 -2.39 -11.52 -0.39
CA ARG A 136 -2.43 -10.93 0.97
C ARG A 136 -1.68 -11.71 2.05
N GLU A 137 -1.64 -13.04 1.96
CA GLU A 137 -0.89 -13.91 2.86
C GLU A 137 0.63 -13.64 2.85
N LEU A 138 1.19 -13.17 1.73
CA LEU A 138 2.59 -12.76 1.64
C LEU A 138 2.82 -11.45 2.39
N LEU A 139 1.97 -10.45 2.19
CA LEU A 139 2.03 -9.21 2.96
C LEU A 139 1.83 -9.49 4.46
N TYR A 140 0.91 -10.38 4.82
CA TYR A 140 0.69 -10.75 6.22
C TYR A 140 1.94 -11.37 6.86
N ARG A 141 2.59 -12.33 6.18
CA ARG A 141 3.86 -12.90 6.68
C ARG A 141 4.92 -11.83 6.90
N LYS A 142 5.07 -10.89 5.96
CA LYS A 142 6.03 -9.79 6.11
C LYS A 142 5.73 -8.89 7.31
N LEU A 143 4.46 -8.58 7.55
CA LEU A 143 4.02 -7.77 8.70
C LEU A 143 4.17 -8.53 10.01
N ASP A 144 3.86 -9.83 10.03
CA ASP A 144 4.02 -10.71 11.18
C ASP A 144 5.53 -10.83 11.54
N ASP A 145 6.40 -11.07 10.55
CA ASP A 145 7.86 -11.14 10.73
C ASP A 145 8.45 -9.81 11.21
N ALA A 146 7.85 -8.69 10.81
CA ALA A 146 8.22 -7.35 11.28
C ALA A 146 7.67 -7.00 12.67
N GLY A 147 6.88 -7.90 13.28
CA GLY A 147 6.31 -7.72 14.60
C GLY A 147 5.13 -6.74 14.66
N ILE A 148 4.46 -6.48 13.53
CA ILE A 148 3.28 -5.61 13.52
C ILE A 148 2.11 -6.33 14.20
N PRO A 149 1.56 -5.79 15.31
CA PRO A 149 0.50 -6.44 16.05
C PRO A 149 -0.82 -6.42 15.30
N ARG A 150 -1.65 -7.41 15.60
CA ARG A 150 -3.07 -7.44 15.22
C ARG A 150 -3.92 -6.99 16.41
N MET A 151 -4.96 -6.22 16.13
CA MET A 151 -5.76 -5.47 17.12
C MET A 151 -7.17 -6.07 17.34
N HIS A 152 -7.31 -7.39 17.17
CA HIS A 152 -8.59 -8.10 17.31
C HIS A 152 -9.04 -8.26 18.76
#